data_AF-A0AAU6VJ69-F1
#
_entry.id   AF-A0AAU6VJ69-F1
#
_cell.length_a   1.000
_cell.length_b   1.000
_cell.length_c   1.000
_cell.angle_alpha   90.00
_cell.angle_beta   90.00
_cell.angle_gamma   90.00
#
_symmetry.space_group_name_H-M   'P 1'
#
loop_
_entity.id
_entity.type
_entity.pdbx_description
1 polymer ?
#
loop_
_entity_poly.entity_id
_entity_poly.type
_entity_poly.pdbx_seq_one_letter_code
_entity_poly.pdbx_strand_id
1 'polypeptide(L)' 'MTENADYKEAAEAAAEAERNNRWKAAAALWMNAYFQARKDLNANWANSRSEYCIKRYKEARHA' A
#
# COMPACT_ATOMS: atom_id res chain seq x y z
N MET A 1 -3.42 -13.15 20.34
CA MET A 1 -2.91 -12.94 18.97
C MET A 1 -3.86 -11.96 18.31
N THR A 2 -3.45 -10.71 18.14
CA THR A 2 -4.32 -9.62 17.67
C THR A 2 -4.43 -9.66 16.16
N GLU A 3 -5.52 -10.27 15.70
CA GLU A 3 -5.90 -10.57 14.32
C GLU A 3 -6.04 -9.36 13.34
N ASN A 4 -5.74 -8.14 13.79
CA ASN A 4 -5.67 -6.92 12.97
C ASN A 4 -4.23 -6.41 12.76
N ALA A 5 -3.23 -7.10 13.31
CA ALA A 5 -1.82 -6.69 13.21
C ALA A 5 -1.34 -6.70 11.76
N ASP A 6 -1.69 -7.72 10.98
CA ASP A 6 -1.13 -7.92 9.64
C ASP A 6 -1.48 -6.76 8.68
N TYR A 7 -2.78 -6.42 8.53
CA TYR A 7 -3.19 -5.28 7.70
C TYR A 7 -2.54 -3.98 8.15
N LYS A 8 -2.52 -3.73 9.46
CA LYS A 8 -2.02 -2.47 10.02
C LYS A 8 -0.52 -2.34 9.78
N GLU A 9 0.26 -3.38 10.04
CA GLU A 9 1.70 -3.42 9.80
C GLU A 9 2.01 -3.24 8.31
N ALA A 10 1.29 -3.95 7.43
CA ALA A 10 1.44 -3.79 5.98
C ALA A 10 1.11 -2.37 5.51
N ALA A 11 0.05 -1.77 6.03
CA ALA A 11 -0.36 -0.40 5.71
C ALA A 11 0.62 0.66 6.25
N GLU A 12 1.17 0.47 7.45
CA GLU A 12 2.18 1.37 8.03
C GLU A 12 3.50 1.31 7.25
N ALA A 13 3.96 0.11 6.89
CA ALA A 13 5.14 -0.08 6.03
C ALA A 13 4.92 0.52 4.64
N ALA A 14 3.72 0.36 4.06
CA ALA A 14 3.37 0.96 2.78
C ALA A 14 3.43 2.50 2.85
N ALA A 15 2.84 3.09 3.89
CA ALA A 15 2.85 4.54 4.11
C ALA A 15 4.27 5.08 4.34
N GLU A 16 5.13 4.35 5.04
CA GLU A 16 6.55 4.72 5.17
C GLU A 16 7.28 4.69 3.83
N ALA A 17 7.04 3.66 3.00
CA ALA A 17 7.62 3.59 1.66
C ALA A 17 7.17 4.76 0.77
N GLU A 18 5.91 5.21 0.89
CA GLU A 18 5.41 6.42 0.20
C GLU A 18 6.16 7.68 0.62
N ARG A 19 6.36 7.90 1.93
CA ARG A 19 7.10 9.07 2.45
C ARG A 19 8.53 9.10 1.95
N ASN A 20 9.12 7.92 1.72
CA ASN A 20 10.46 7.77 1.18
C ASN A 20 10.52 7.75 -0.36
N ASN A 21 9.43 8.10 -1.06
CA ASN A 21 9.30 8.08 -2.52
C ASN A 21 9.60 6.70 -3.16
N ARG A 22 9.53 5.61 -2.39
CA ARG A 22 9.75 4.24 -2.88
C ARG A 22 8.47 3.69 -3.51
N TRP A 23 7.97 4.37 -4.53
CA TRP A 23 6.64 4.15 -5.10
C TRP A 23 6.36 2.70 -5.53
N LYS A 24 7.34 2.02 -6.12
CA LYS A 24 7.20 0.60 -6.52
C LYS A 24 7.02 -0.31 -5.30
N ALA A 25 7.78 -0.08 -4.22
CA ALA A 25 7.68 -0.87 -3.00
C ALA A 25 6.37 -0.55 -2.25
N ALA A 26 6.00 0.73 -2.18
CA ALA A 26 4.73 1.17 -1.60
C ALA A 26 3.53 0.50 -2.27
N ALA A 27 3.51 0.43 -3.61
CA ALA A 27 2.45 -0.23 -4.36
C ALA A 27 2.31 -1.72 -3.98
N ALA A 28 3.44 -2.43 -3.87
CA ALA A 28 3.44 -3.84 -3.49
C ALA A 28 2.96 -4.06 -2.04
N LEU A 29 3.38 -3.20 -1.12
CA LEU A 29 2.96 -3.25 0.28
C LEU A 29 1.47 -2.93 0.44
N TRP A 30 0.94 -1.97 -0.30
CA TRP A 30 -0.50 -1.69 -0.34
C TRP A 30 -1.31 -2.84 -0.93
N MET A 31 -0.81 -3.55 -1.95
CA MET A 31 -1.46 -4.78 -2.42
C MET A 31 -1.42 -5.89 -1.37
N ASN A 32 -0.33 -6.01 -0.61
CA ASN A 32 -0.28 -6.97 0.49
C ASN A 32 -1.32 -6.61 1.57
N ALA A 33 -1.43 -5.34 1.93
CA ALA A 33 -2.47 -4.86 2.85
C ALA A 33 -3.88 -5.12 2.29
N TYR A 34 -4.11 -4.99 0.99
CA TYR A 34 -5.38 -5.35 0.36
C TYR A 34 -5.76 -6.81 0.64
N PHE A 35 -4.85 -7.77 0.44
CA PHE A 35 -5.11 -9.19 0.67
C PHE A 35 -5.33 -9.55 2.14
N GLN A 36 -4.77 -8.76 3.05
CA GLN A 36 -4.90 -8.95 4.50
C GLN A 36 -6.11 -8.21 5.09
N ALA A 37 -6.74 -7.32 4.33
CA ALA A 37 -7.87 -6.55 4.80
C ALA A 37 -9.11 -7.42 4.95
N ARG A 38 -9.62 -7.51 6.19
CA ARG A 38 -10.87 -8.24 6.50
C ARG A 38 -12.14 -7.45 6.18
N LYS A 39 -12.01 -6.13 5.99
CA LYS A 39 -13.12 -5.22 5.70
C LYS A 39 -12.94 -4.64 4.32
N ASP A 40 -14.02 -4.64 3.54
CA ASP A 40 -14.03 -4.08 2.19
C ASP A 40 -13.56 -2.63 2.15
N LEU A 41 -13.89 -1.84 3.18
CA LEU A 41 -13.42 -0.45 3.30
C LEU A 41 -11.89 -0.36 3.30
N ASN A 42 -11.23 -1.23 4.07
CA ASN A 42 -9.78 -1.27 4.17
C ASN A 42 -9.16 -1.83 2.89
N ALA A 43 -9.77 -2.87 2.30
CA ALA A 43 -9.34 -3.42 1.04
C ALA A 43 -9.39 -2.36 -0.07
N ASN A 44 -10.54 -1.70 -0.25
CA ASN A 44 -10.72 -0.65 -1.25
C ASN A 44 -9.75 0.52 -1.06
N TRP A 45 -9.49 0.91 0.19
CA TRP A 45 -8.47 1.90 0.50
C TRP A 45 -7.08 1.46 0.06
N ALA A 46 -6.66 0.25 0.45
CA ALA A 46 -5.35 -0.31 0.11
C ALA A 46 -5.18 -0.45 -1.41
N ASN A 47 -6.20 -0.95 -2.12
CA ASN A 47 -6.18 -1.05 -3.58
C ASN A 47 -6.02 0.32 -4.23
N SER A 48 -6.81 1.31 -3.82
CA SER A 48 -6.73 2.68 -4.35
C SER A 48 -5.35 3.31 -4.12
N ARG A 49 -4.74 3.06 -2.96
CA ARG A 49 -3.37 3.53 -2.66
C ARG A 49 -2.32 2.79 -3.49
N SER A 50 -2.49 1.50 -3.75
CA SER A 50 -1.59 0.77 -4.63
C SER A 50 -1.61 1.34 -6.05
N GLU A 51 -2.81 1.56 -6.60
CA GLU A 51 -2.99 2.16 -7.93
C GLU A 51 -2.34 3.56 -8.01
N TYR A 52 -2.52 4.37 -6.97
CA TYR A 52 -1.85 5.68 -6.85
C TYR A 52 -0.33 5.54 -6.89
N CYS A 53 0.24 4.62 -6.10
CA CYS A 53 1.67 4.39 -6.07
C CYS A 53 2.22 3.88 -7.41
N ILE A 54 1.47 3.02 -8.12
CA ILE A 54 1.82 2.56 -9.47
C ILE A 54 1.88 3.74 -10.44
N LYS A 55 0.90 4.65 -10.39
CA LYS A 55 0.90 5.86 -11.21
C LYS A 55 2.10 6.74 -10.92
N ARG A 56 2.38 7.01 -9.64
CA ARG A 56 3.58 7.78 -9.21
C ARG A 56 4.88 7.14 -9.66
N TYR A 57 5.00 5.82 -9.55
CA TYR A 57 6.18 5.09 -10.02
C TYR A 57 6.40 5.27 -11.53
N LYS A 58 5.32 5.21 -12.32
CA LYS A 58 5.40 5.44 -13.77
C LYS A 58 5.83 6.88 -14.08
N GLU A 59 5.21 7.87 -13.44
CA GLU A 59 5.57 9.29 -13.60
C GLU A 59 7.04 9.55 -13.25
N ALA A 60 7.52 9.03 -12.12
CA ALA A 60 8.90 9.19 -11.68
C ALA A 60 9.93 8.48 -12.55
N ARG A 61 9.55 7.45 -13.31
CA ARG A 61 10.43 6.74 -14.24
C ARG A 61 10.60 7.50 -15.57
N HIS A 62 9.69 8.43 -15.87
CA HIS A 62 9.70 9.24 -17.10
C HIS A 62 10.11 10.70 -16.86
N ALA A 63 10.44 11.07 -15.62
CA ALA A 63 11.00 12.36 -15.22
C ALA A 63 12.53 12.29 -15.18
#